data_AF-A0A364RCA7-F1
#
_entry.id   AF-A0A364RCA7-F1
#
_cell.length_a   1.000
_cell.length_b   1.000
_cell.length_c   1.000
_cell.angle_alpha   90.00
_cell.angle_beta   90.00
_cell.angle_gamma   90.00
#
_symmetry.space_group_name_H-M   'P 1'
#
loop_
_entity.id
_entity.type
_entity.pdbx_description
1 polymer ?
#
loop_
_entity_poly.entity_id
_entity_poly.type
_entity_poly.pdbx_seq_one_letter_code
_entity_poly.pdbx_strand_id
1 'polypeptide(L)'
;MKNYTLQRFVKLNLYFFCMYSVLTAIWYGINGRFSENFGALDEIFLNAAFFSLIFTISILVWYRRTELRIPVTALSQTALDKALQEIGFLKISGAHQDKYSLYKPAPPKAPVLAGKIFVARSANFYHLQGATRILKTLSYKPA
;
A
#
# COMPACT_ATOMS: atom_id res chain seq x y z
N MET A 1 -9.51 -6.69 17.92
CA MET A 1 -8.86 -5.65 17.07
C MET A 1 -9.23 -5.68 15.57
N LYS A 2 -9.95 -6.69 15.04
CA LYS A 2 -10.32 -6.75 13.60
C LYS A 2 -11.15 -5.56 13.09
N ASN A 3 -11.99 -4.96 13.94
CA ASN A 3 -12.88 -3.85 13.54
C ASN A 3 -12.24 -2.47 13.65
N TYR A 4 -11.10 -2.33 14.33
CA TYR A 4 -10.45 -1.03 14.54
C TYR A 4 -9.90 -0.45 13.24
N THR A 5 -9.30 -1.29 12.40
CA THR A 5 -8.76 -0.88 11.10
C THR A 5 -9.89 -0.51 10.13
N LEU A 6 -10.98 -1.28 10.12
CA LEU A 6 -12.14 -0.99 9.28
C LEU A 6 -12.80 0.33 9.68
N GLN A 7 -12.98 0.57 10.99
CA GLN A 7 -13.59 1.81 11.48
C GLN A 7 -12.70 3.02 11.19
N ARG A 8 -11.37 2.90 11.31
CA ARG A 8 -10.42 3.96 10.95
C ARG A 8 -10.46 4.26 9.45
N PHE A 9 -10.62 3.23 8.61
CA PHE A 9 -10.75 3.37 7.17
C PHE A 9 -12.05 4.07 6.77
N VAL A 10 -13.19 3.69 7.35
CA VAL A 10 -14.48 4.35 7.12
C VAL A 10 -14.41 5.82 7.53
N LYS A 11 -13.85 6.12 8.70
CA LYS A 11 -13.65 7.51 9.15
C LYS A 11 -12.80 8.31 8.17
N LEU A 12 -11.67 7.77 7.73
CA LEU A 12 -10.77 8.45 6.79
C LEU A 12 -11.45 8.73 5.44
N ASN A 13 -12.25 7.78 4.94
CA ASN A 13 -13.04 7.98 3.73
C ASN A 13 -14.11 9.06 3.88
N LEU A 14 -14.83 9.05 5.01
CA LEU A 14 -15.85 10.06 5.29
C LEU A 14 -15.21 11.46 5.39
N TYR A 15 -14.05 11.58 6.04
CA TYR A 15 -13.31 12.85 6.08
C TYR A 15 -12.91 13.32 4.68
N PHE A 16 -12.41 12.41 3.83
CA PHE A 16 -12.03 12.76 2.46
C PHE A 16 -13.24 13.21 1.64
N PHE A 17 -14.34 12.47 1.71
CA PHE A 17 -15.59 12.81 1.03
C PHE A 17 -16.14 14.18 1.46
N CYS A 18 -16.23 14.44 2.77
CA CYS A 18 -16.71 15.71 3.29
C CYS A 18 -15.79 16.86 2.91
N MET A 19 -14.47 16.70 3.06
CA MET A 19 -13.50 17.75 2.75
C MET A 19 -13.50 18.07 1.25
N TYR A 20 -13.52 17.05 0.39
CA TYR A 20 -13.59 17.23 -1.04
C TYR A 20 -14.88 17.97 -1.43
N SER A 21 -16.04 17.54 -0.90
CA SER A 21 -17.33 18.19 -1.17
C SER A 21 -17.33 19.67 -0.77
N VAL A 22 -16.81 19.99 0.42
CA VAL A 22 -16.71 21.38 0.90
C VAL A 22 -15.77 22.20 0.01
N LEU A 23 -14.61 21.65 -0.35
CA LEU A 23 -13.64 22.36 -1.18
C LEU A 23 -14.18 22.61 -2.60
N THR A 24 -14.86 21.62 -3.18
CA THR A 24 -15.51 21.77 -4.49
C THR A 24 -16.67 22.76 -4.43
N ALA A 25 -17.46 22.76 -3.36
CA ALA A 25 -18.52 23.75 -3.16
C ALA A 25 -17.97 25.17 -3.05
N ILE A 26 -16.90 25.39 -2.27
CA ILE A 26 -16.23 26.69 -2.18
C ILE A 26 -15.73 27.13 -3.57
N TRP A 27 -15.09 26.21 -4.31
CA TRP A 27 -14.62 26.48 -5.66
C TRP A 27 -15.76 26.85 -6.64
N TYR A 28 -16.89 26.16 -6.56
CA TYR A 28 -18.08 26.45 -7.37
C TYR A 28 -18.70 27.80 -7.00
N GLY A 29 -18.67 28.17 -5.72
CA GLY A 29 -19.08 29.49 -5.24
C GLY A 29 -18.22 30.61 -5.81
N ILE A 30 -16.90 30.45 -5.81
CA ILE A 30 -15.96 31.44 -6.36
C ILE A 30 -16.14 31.60 -7.88
N ASN A 31 -16.42 30.52 -8.61
CA ASN A 31 -16.59 30.57 -10.07
C ASN A 31 -18.02 30.88 -10.54
N GLY A 32 -18.96 31.18 -9.64
CA GLY A 32 -20.35 31.49 -10.01
C GLY A 32 -21.15 30.29 -10.58
N ARG A 33 -20.61 29.07 -10.50
CA ARG A 33 -21.22 27.85 -11.06
C ARG A 33 -22.60 27.52 -10.47
N PHE A 34 -22.90 27.99 -9.26
CA PHE A 34 -24.21 27.79 -8.62
C PHE A 34 -25.35 28.60 -9.26
N SER A 35 -25.06 29.75 -9.89
CA SER A 35 -26.11 30.53 -10.57
C SER A 35 -26.44 30.01 -11.96
N GLU A 36 -25.51 29.28 -12.57
CA GLU A 36 -25.66 28.72 -13.92
C GLU A 36 -26.26 27.31 -13.92
N ASN A 37 -26.10 26.56 -12.83
CA ASN A 37 -26.42 25.13 -12.80
C ASN A 37 -27.24 24.74 -11.56
N PHE A 38 -28.54 24.52 -11.73
CA PHE A 38 -29.44 24.06 -10.66
C PHE A 38 -29.07 22.68 -10.09
N GLY A 39 -28.31 21.87 -10.83
CA GLY A 39 -27.79 20.56 -10.42
C GLY A 39 -26.36 20.58 -9.83
N ALA A 40 -25.80 21.74 -9.54
CA ALA A 40 -24.41 21.88 -9.07
C ALA A 40 -24.11 21.05 -7.80
N LEU A 41 -25.08 20.91 -6.89
CA LEU A 41 -24.91 20.11 -5.68
C LEU A 41 -24.83 18.61 -5.99
N ASP A 42 -25.69 18.11 -6.88
CA ASP A 42 -25.66 16.70 -7.29
C ASP A 42 -24.35 16.37 -8.02
N GLU A 43 -23.85 17.30 -8.85
CA GLU A 43 -22.55 17.17 -9.52
C GLU A 43 -21.39 17.11 -8.50
N ILE A 44 -21.42 17.95 -7.46
CA ILE A 44 -20.43 17.94 -6.38
C ILE A 44 -20.47 16.60 -5.62
N PHE A 45 -21.66 16.12 -5.23
CA PHE A 45 -21.80 14.87 -4.50
C PHE A 45 -21.39 13.66 -5.33
N LEU A 46 -21.76 13.63 -6.62
CA LEU A 46 -21.38 12.56 -7.53
C LEU A 46 -19.85 12.51 -7.71
N ASN A 47 -19.22 13.66 -7.93
CA ASN A 47 -17.76 13.74 -8.03
C ASN A 47 -17.09 13.34 -6.72
N ALA A 48 -17.59 13.82 -5.57
CA ALA A 48 -17.07 13.45 -4.26
C ALA A 48 -17.16 11.94 -4.00
N ALA A 49 -18.27 11.30 -4.40
CA ALA A 49 -18.47 9.86 -4.28
C ALA A 49 -17.47 9.09 -5.15
N PHE A 50 -17.28 9.53 -6.41
CA PHE A 50 -16.32 8.91 -7.32
C PHE A 50 -14.88 9.04 -6.83
N PHE A 51 -14.47 10.23 -6.39
CA PHE A 51 -13.15 10.46 -5.82
C PHE A 51 -12.94 9.70 -4.52
N SER A 52 -13.95 9.60 -3.66
CA SER A 52 -13.89 8.78 -2.43
C SER A 52 -13.76 7.29 -2.76
N LEU A 53 -14.41 6.79 -3.81
CA LEU A 53 -14.28 5.41 -4.27
C LEU A 53 -12.86 5.14 -4.81
N ILE A 54 -12.30 6.04 -5.61
CA ILE A 54 -10.91 5.92 -6.09
C ILE A 54 -9.93 5.95 -4.91
N PHE A 55 -10.14 6.84 -3.95
CA PHE A 55 -9.32 6.95 -2.75
C PHE A 55 -9.39 5.66 -1.90
N THR A 56 -10.60 5.11 -1.74
CA THR A 56 -10.86 3.82 -1.08
C THR A 56 -10.05 2.70 -1.73
N ILE A 57 -10.13 2.56 -3.06
CA ILE A 57 -9.41 1.52 -3.81
C ILE A 57 -7.90 1.71 -3.68
N SER A 58 -7.43 2.95 -3.82
CA SER A 58 -6.01 3.31 -3.70
C SER A 58 -5.45 2.92 -2.33
N ILE A 59 -6.17 3.24 -1.26
CA ILE A 59 -5.78 2.87 0.10
C ILE A 59 -5.85 1.35 0.28
N LEU A 60 -6.86 0.66 -0.25
CA LEU A 60 -6.95 -0.81 -0.14
C LEU A 60 -5.74 -1.49 -0.80
N VAL A 61 -5.35 -1.02 -1.98
CA VAL A 61 -4.16 -1.49 -2.69
C VAL A 61 -2.90 -1.15 -1.89
N TRP A 62 -2.84 0.04 -1.30
CA TRP A 62 -1.70 0.44 -0.49
C TRP A 62 -1.57 -0.38 0.79
N TYR A 63 -2.65 -0.63 1.54
CA TYR A 63 -2.64 -1.46 2.75
C TYR A 63 -2.23 -2.92 2.50
N ARG A 64 -2.42 -3.42 1.28
CA ARG A 64 -1.92 -4.74 0.87
C ARG A 64 -0.40 -4.80 0.81
N ARG A 65 0.30 -3.66 0.71
CA ARG A 65 1.77 -3.58 0.72
C ARG A 65 2.25 -2.90 1.99
N THR A 66 3.24 -3.49 2.65
CA THR A 66 3.89 -2.88 3.80
C THR A 66 5.39 -2.83 3.63
N GLU A 67 6.03 -1.92 4.35
CA GLU A 67 7.47 -1.91 4.54
C GLU A 67 7.79 -2.56 5.88
N LEU A 68 8.67 -3.55 5.87
CA LEU A 68 9.27 -4.13 7.06
C LEU A 68 10.74 -3.75 7.09
N ARG A 69 11.22 -3.29 8.26
CA ARG A 69 12.61 -2.95 8.50
C ARG A 69 13.23 -4.01 9.41
N ILE A 70 14.25 -4.70 8.92
CA ILE A 70 14.98 -5.71 9.69
C ILE A 70 16.40 -5.17 9.92
N PRO A 71 16.90 -5.07 11.16
CA PRO A 71 18.26 -4.60 11.42
C PRO A 71 19.28 -5.60 10.85
N VAL A 72 20.35 -5.09 10.24
CA VAL A 72 21.39 -5.91 9.60
C VAL A 72 22.13 -6.79 10.62
N THR A 73 22.14 -6.39 11.89
CA THR A 73 22.71 -7.16 13.01
C THR A 73 21.91 -8.40 13.37
N ALA A 74 20.60 -8.44 13.09
CA ALA A 74 19.74 -9.56 13.46
C ALA A 74 19.70 -10.67 12.40
N LEU A 75 20.00 -10.36 11.15
CA LEU A 75 19.88 -11.31 10.05
C LEU A 75 20.94 -11.05 8.98
N SER A 76 21.78 -12.04 8.69
CA SER A 76 22.72 -11.95 7.58
C SER A 76 21.99 -11.99 6.23
N GLN A 77 22.60 -11.42 5.19
CA GLN A 77 22.04 -11.43 3.83
C GLN A 77 21.71 -12.86 3.35
N THR A 78 22.57 -13.83 3.66
CA THR A 78 22.38 -15.24 3.28
C THR A 78 21.22 -15.89 4.03
N ALA A 79 21.00 -15.52 5.30
CA ALA A 79 19.85 -15.98 6.08
C ALA A 79 18.54 -15.36 5.57
N LEU A 80 18.56 -14.08 5.15
CA LEU A 80 17.41 -13.42 4.53
C LEU A 80 17.03 -14.08 3.19
N ASP A 81 18.01 -14.38 2.36
CA ASP A 81 17.79 -15.05 1.08
C ASP A 81 17.21 -16.45 1.27
N LYS A 82 17.72 -17.24 2.24
CA LYS A 82 17.16 -18.55 2.59
C LYS A 82 15.72 -18.44 3.10
N ALA A 83 15.43 -17.49 3.98
CA ALA A 83 14.08 -17.30 4.51
C ALA A 83 13.07 -16.91 3.40
N LEU A 84 13.48 -16.08 2.44
CA LEU A 84 12.65 -15.73 1.29
C LEU A 84 12.43 -16.93 0.36
N GLN A 85 13.46 -17.76 0.15
CA GLN A 85 13.35 -19.00 -0.62
C GLN A 85 12.41 -20.02 0.02
N GLU A 86 12.46 -20.22 1.34
CA GLU A 86 11.56 -21.11 2.08
C GLU A 86 10.08 -20.71 1.89
N ILE A 87 9.82 -19.40 1.87
CA ILE A 87 8.49 -18.84 1.63
C ILE A 87 8.05 -19.09 0.17
N GLY A 88 8.99 -19.25 -0.76
CA GLY A 88 8.74 -19.51 -2.19
C GLY A 88 9.12 -18.35 -3.10
N PHE A 89 9.97 -17.43 -2.64
CA PHE A 89 10.49 -16.32 -3.43
C PHE A 89 11.90 -16.61 -3.93
N LEU A 90 12.12 -16.48 -5.23
CA LEU A 90 13.44 -16.55 -5.84
C LEU A 90 13.92 -15.15 -6.21
N LYS A 91 15.20 -14.90 -5.92
CA LYS A 91 15.89 -13.69 -6.37
C LYS A 91 16.00 -13.74 -7.89
N ILE A 92 15.63 -12.65 -8.56
CA ILE A 92 15.82 -12.54 -10.00
C ILE A 92 17.27 -12.13 -10.26
N SER A 93 18.07 -13.06 -10.76
CA SER A 93 19.41 -12.76 -11.26
C SER A 93 19.30 -11.80 -12.45
N GLY A 94 20.00 -10.65 -12.39
CA GLY A 94 20.02 -9.65 -13.46
C GLY A 94 19.06 -8.46 -13.30
N ALA A 95 18.14 -8.48 -12.32
CA ALA A 95 17.31 -7.32 -11.98
C ALA A 95 17.97 -6.48 -10.86
N HIS A 96 19.22 -6.05 -11.09
CA HIS A 96 19.86 -5.04 -10.27
C HIS A 96 19.57 -3.68 -10.88
N GLN A 97 18.45 -3.05 -10.52
CA GLN A 97 18.37 -1.60 -10.66
C GLN A 97 19.07 -1.01 -9.42
N ASP A 98 20.41 -1.06 -9.41
CA ASP A 98 21.46 -0.42 -8.55
C ASP A 98 21.23 -0.12 -7.05
N LYS A 99 20.03 -0.27 -6.50
CA LYS A 99 19.61 0.13 -5.15
C LYS A 99 18.69 -0.89 -4.49
N TYR A 100 18.12 -1.84 -5.24
CA TYR A 100 17.24 -2.87 -4.70
C TYR A 100 17.41 -4.23 -5.37
N SER A 101 17.24 -5.30 -4.59
CA SER A 101 17.13 -6.67 -5.06
C SER A 101 15.67 -7.06 -5.18
N LEU A 102 15.29 -7.62 -6.33
CA LEU A 102 13.92 -8.01 -6.65
C LEU A 102 13.71 -9.52 -6.50
N TYR A 103 12.72 -9.91 -5.71
CA TYR A 103 12.35 -11.31 -5.49
C TYR A 103 10.96 -11.56 -6.07
N LYS A 104 10.84 -12.59 -6.90
CA LYS A 104 9.58 -13.03 -7.51
C LYS A 104 9.12 -14.34 -6.89
N PRO A 105 7.81 -14.53 -6.75
CA PRO A 105 7.27 -15.82 -6.33
C PRO A 105 7.57 -16.87 -7.42
N ALA A 106 8.00 -18.05 -6.99
CA ALA A 106 8.35 -19.16 -7.85
C ALA A 106 7.35 -20.33 -7.69
N PRO A 107 7.11 -21.12 -8.74
CA PRO A 107 6.34 -22.37 -8.63
C PRO A 107 7.00 -23.30 -7.59
N PRO A 108 6.24 -24.07 -6.78
CA PRO A 108 4.78 -24.31 -6.80
C PRO A 108 3.93 -23.36 -5.94
N LYS A 109 4.55 -22.48 -5.12
CA LYS A 109 3.84 -21.58 -4.19
C LYS A 109 3.40 -20.25 -4.84
N ALA A 110 3.81 -20.01 -6.09
CA ALA A 110 3.48 -18.81 -6.85
C ALA A 110 1.99 -18.40 -6.90
N PRO A 111 1.00 -19.29 -7.11
CA PRO A 111 -0.39 -18.87 -7.20
C PRO A 111 -0.96 -18.32 -5.88
N VAL A 112 -0.35 -18.66 -4.74
CA VAL A 112 -0.78 -18.20 -3.41
C VAL A 112 -0.05 -16.92 -2.98
N LEU A 113 1.11 -16.63 -3.60
CA LEU A 113 1.98 -15.51 -3.24
C LEU A 113 1.71 -14.31 -4.17
N ALA A 114 1.15 -13.24 -3.60
CA ALA A 114 0.79 -12.04 -4.35
C ALA A 114 1.96 -11.05 -4.45
N GLY A 115 2.43 -10.81 -5.68
CA GLY A 115 3.34 -9.72 -6.02
C GLY A 115 4.82 -10.00 -5.74
N LYS A 116 5.68 -9.07 -6.17
CA LYS A 116 7.13 -9.13 -5.97
C LYS A 116 7.51 -8.54 -4.61
N ILE A 117 8.60 -9.01 -4.03
CA ILE A 117 9.22 -8.42 -2.84
C ILE A 117 10.44 -7.62 -3.29
N PHE A 118 10.51 -6.38 -2.83
CA PHE A 118 11.63 -5.48 -3.06
C PHE A 118 12.46 -5.40 -1.79
N VAL A 119 13.76 -5.63 -1.89
CA VAL A 119 14.69 -5.57 -0.77
C VAL A 119 15.72 -4.51 -1.06
N ALA A 120 15.71 -3.42 -0.31
CA ALA A 120 16.75 -2.41 -0.34
C ALA A 120 17.60 -2.53 0.94
N ARG A 121 18.92 -2.41 0.81
CA ARG A 121 19.85 -2.42 1.95
C ARG A 121 20.28 -0.99 2.24
N SER A 122 20.06 -0.55 3.47
CA SER A 122 20.64 0.66 4.06
C SER A 122 21.81 0.27 4.99
N ALA A 123 22.51 1.25 5.56
CA ALA A 123 23.64 1.02 6.46
C ALA A 123 23.27 0.14 7.66
N ASN A 124 22.09 0.36 8.24
CA ASN A 124 21.66 -0.29 9.48
C ASN A 124 20.49 -1.27 9.29
N PHE A 125 19.77 -1.21 8.16
CA PHE A 125 18.52 -1.94 7.95
C PHE A 125 18.37 -2.53 6.56
N TYR A 126 17.69 -3.68 6.50
CA TYR A 126 17.03 -4.19 5.30
C TYR A 126 15.60 -3.66 5.24
N HIS A 127 15.30 -2.92 4.17
CA HIS A 127 13.97 -2.44 3.85
C HIS A 127 13.29 -3.42 2.90
N LEU A 128 12.33 -4.19 3.42
CA LEU A 128 11.54 -5.15 2.66
C LEU A 128 10.17 -4.55 2.35
N GLN A 129 9.85 -4.38 1.07
CA GLN A 129 8.53 -3.94 0.63
C GLN A 129 7.82 -5.08 -0.12
N GLY A 130 6.61 -5.40 0.30
CA GLY A 130 5.88 -6.55 -0.23
C GLY A 130 4.53 -6.74 0.46
N ALA A 131 3.88 -7.87 0.16
CA ALA A 131 2.56 -8.16 0.73
C ALA A 131 2.61 -8.36 2.26
N THR A 132 1.69 -7.71 2.97
CA THR A 132 1.66 -7.65 4.44
C THR A 132 1.67 -9.02 5.11
N ARG A 133 0.92 -9.98 4.56
CA ARG A 133 0.81 -11.34 5.07
C ARG A 133 2.16 -12.06 5.05
N ILE A 134 2.98 -11.81 4.04
CA ILE A 134 4.27 -12.48 3.85
C ILE A 134 5.34 -11.81 4.72
N LEU A 135 5.36 -10.48 4.77
CA LEU A 135 6.32 -9.75 5.60
C LEU A 135 6.12 -10.01 7.09
N LYS A 136 4.88 -10.20 7.55
CA LYS A 136 4.62 -10.61 8.95
C LYS A 136 5.26 -11.94 9.33
N THR A 137 5.35 -12.90 8.41
CA THR A 137 6.03 -14.18 8.65
C THR A 137 7.53 -13.99 8.87
N LEU A 138 8.15 -13.02 8.18
CA LEU A 138 9.57 -12.68 8.35
C LEU A 138 9.84 -11.91 9.64
N SER A 139 8.88 -11.11 10.11
CA SER A 139 8.99 -10.36 11.36
C SER A 139 8.91 -11.24 12.63
N TYR A 140 8.37 -12.46 12.54
CA TYR A 140 8.11 -13.36 13.68
C TYR A 140 9.10 -14.53 13.77
N LYS A 141 10.24 -14.53 13.05
CA LYS A 141 11.35 -15.44 13.38
C LYS A 141 12.31 -14.71 14.32
N PRO A 142 12.13 -14.75 15.66
CA PRO A 142 13.29 -14.65 16.53
C PRO A 142 14.20 -15.84 16.22
N ALA A 143 15.51 -15.57 16.16
CA ALA A 143 16.52 -16.61 16.11
C ALA A 143 16.41 -17.54 17.34
#